data_AF-A0A550CUD6-F1
#
_entry.id   AF-A0A550CUD6-F1
#
_cell.length_a   1.000
_cell.length_b   1.000
_cell.length_c   1.000
_cell.angle_alpha   90.00
_cell.angle_beta   90.00
_cell.angle_gamma   90.00
#
_symmetry.space_group_name_H-M   'P 1'
#
loop_
_entity.id
_entity.type
_entity.pdbx_description
1 polymer ?
#
loop_
_entity_poly.entity_id
_entity_poly.type
_entity_poly.pdbx_seq_one_letter_code
_entity_poly.pdbx_strand_id
1 'polypeptide(L)'
;MAVQVARRDDAKKPHAYMQGLTLPANFSLPDLEKVREDAAQIREEMCIPRELTAVVMTPEGQSMVVHRGLAYAINYSSLFRFAMYCATREVPDDILPQCIWACEWYIRASASSTLEQMHFTKAMKPNQNEDMQFVLLQKIRYKASEYLLLPQIDQPVEALRHLQAVMKGNEEKIGIKDHWAEDCQLMINYCVALARSRTDDVEAKALLSKAIDPGTLLNVKQIATCKVYLARTLRRLGEVKAAKEMESWLVTWFKKNPHRIDDDALVPMFTTDSDPKTDPVLLGLGGRTWLEGRQHTSKTEQRLGRLCRNCGKVEPEVKLMQCARCKHIFYCSRECQKANHPYHKESCKDMARSLERVATLKASGAKSDARRFAQWKDFRTMLAHPGNGILLAHALNLWRDPSRSRTHIVVKIVEHQPDAKDAYDHFRFTHAGVFKLDDIWPEIEAALCINKGEGKQYIKEMLEEFDHGPCGEANKLGGEHQRYPILDLAFSANPKHVDSYLSYGAVSRAILDRMPYDPGWRKKMNRSGDSPAPLVFLRKGITDAEYIF
;
A
#
# COMPACT_ATOMS: atom_id res chain seq x y z
N MET A 1 29.83 -2.86 13.10
CA MET A 1 29.35 -3.83 12.09
C MET A 1 27.83 -3.80 12.13
N ALA A 2 27.20 -3.35 11.05
CA ALA A 2 25.74 -3.37 10.95
C ALA A 2 25.27 -4.83 11.03
N VAL A 3 24.39 -5.13 11.99
CA VAL A 3 23.69 -6.42 12.04
C VAL A 3 22.86 -6.50 10.77
N GLN A 4 23.19 -7.43 9.87
CA GLN A 4 22.46 -7.64 8.62
C GLN A 4 20.98 -7.85 8.94
N VAL A 5 20.14 -6.91 8.50
CA VAL A 5 18.69 -7.08 8.53
C VAL A 5 18.34 -7.98 7.35
N ALA A 6 18.23 -9.29 7.61
CA ALA A 6 17.66 -10.22 6.65
C ALA A 6 16.26 -9.73 6.27
N ARG A 7 15.93 -9.72 4.98
CA ARG A 7 14.55 -9.45 4.55
C ARG A 7 13.63 -10.50 5.15
N ARG A 8 12.37 -10.14 5.43
CA ARG A 8 11.36 -11.18 5.64
C ARG A 8 11.28 -11.98 4.34
N ASP A 9 11.44 -13.29 4.43
CA ASP A 9 11.10 -14.26 3.38
C ASP A 9 9.57 -14.24 3.15
N ASP A 10 9.05 -13.12 2.69
CA ASP A 10 7.79 -13.14 1.97
C ASP A 10 8.12 -13.82 0.64
N ALA A 11 7.60 -15.03 0.44
CA ALA A 11 7.74 -15.85 -0.76
C ALA A 11 7.09 -15.21 -2.01
N LYS A 12 7.38 -13.93 -2.28
CA LYS A 12 6.96 -13.20 -3.46
C LYS A 12 7.96 -13.51 -4.57
N LYS A 13 7.45 -14.11 -5.63
CA LYS A 13 8.20 -14.24 -6.88
C LYS A 13 8.60 -12.84 -7.35
N PRO A 14 9.88 -12.58 -7.66
CA PRO A 14 10.30 -11.28 -8.15
C PRO A 14 9.50 -10.83 -9.38
N HIS A 15 9.10 -9.57 -9.42
CA HIS A 15 8.33 -9.00 -10.53
C HIS A 15 9.10 -7.92 -11.29
N ALA A 16 8.71 -7.75 -12.56
CA ALA A 16 9.29 -6.74 -13.43
C ALA A 16 8.73 -5.35 -13.09
N TYR A 17 9.62 -4.43 -12.75
CA TYR A 17 9.31 -3.05 -12.41
C TYR A 17 10.47 -2.11 -12.73
N MET A 18 10.16 -1.02 -13.44
CA MET A 18 11.07 0.10 -13.66
C MET A 18 10.31 1.41 -13.49
N GLN A 19 10.76 2.26 -12.57
CA GLN A 19 10.02 3.46 -12.18
C GLN A 19 9.80 4.42 -13.35
N GLY A 20 8.53 4.77 -13.60
CA GLY A 20 8.14 5.70 -14.67
C GLY A 20 8.34 5.13 -16.08
N LEU A 21 8.44 3.81 -16.23
CA LEU A 21 8.42 3.13 -17.53
C LEU A 21 7.37 2.02 -17.52
N THR A 22 6.41 2.11 -18.44
CA THR A 22 5.42 1.06 -18.66
C THR A 22 6.06 -0.10 -19.41
N LEU A 23 6.23 -1.23 -18.73
CA LEU A 23 6.72 -2.44 -19.37
C LEU A 23 5.59 -3.10 -20.18
N PRO A 24 5.89 -3.76 -21.32
CA PRO A 24 4.90 -4.54 -22.06
C PRO A 24 4.23 -5.59 -21.18
N ALA A 25 2.93 -5.86 -21.40
CA ALA A 25 2.17 -6.81 -20.61
C ALA A 25 2.75 -8.25 -20.65
N ASN A 26 3.46 -8.60 -21.72
CA ASN A 26 4.15 -9.88 -21.89
C ASN A 26 5.62 -9.86 -21.45
N PHE A 27 6.10 -8.78 -20.80
CA PHE A 27 7.46 -8.71 -20.32
C PHE A 27 7.65 -9.66 -19.13
N SER A 28 8.58 -10.59 -19.27
CA SER A 28 8.99 -11.51 -18.20
C SER A 28 10.42 -11.22 -17.76
N LEU A 29 10.65 -11.39 -16.46
CA LEU A 29 12.00 -11.48 -15.91
C LEU A 29 12.64 -12.81 -16.34
N PRO A 30 13.98 -12.86 -16.45
CA PRO A 30 14.72 -14.11 -16.60
C PRO A 30 14.40 -15.09 -15.47
N ASP A 31 14.60 -16.39 -15.74
CA ASP A 31 14.52 -17.43 -14.72
C ASP A 31 15.56 -17.19 -13.63
N LEU A 32 15.14 -17.26 -12.36
CA LEU A 32 16.00 -16.87 -11.23
C LEU A 32 17.21 -17.80 -11.08
N GLU A 33 17.12 -19.08 -11.46
CA GLU A 33 18.26 -19.99 -11.40
C GLU A 33 19.31 -19.61 -12.44
N LYS A 34 18.89 -19.22 -13.65
CA LYS A 34 19.81 -18.67 -14.66
C LYS A 34 20.46 -17.36 -14.23
N VAL A 35 19.71 -16.52 -13.51
CA VAL A 35 20.26 -15.28 -12.93
C VAL A 35 21.34 -15.62 -11.89
N ARG A 36 21.12 -16.65 -11.06
CA ARG A 36 22.10 -17.12 -10.08
C ARG A 36 23.33 -17.74 -10.74
N GLU A 37 23.16 -18.47 -11.84
CA GLU A 37 24.26 -18.99 -12.65
C GLU A 37 25.14 -17.86 -13.19
N ASP A 38 24.55 -16.86 -13.86
CA ASP A 38 25.26 -15.66 -14.32
C ASP A 38 25.94 -14.93 -13.14
N ALA A 39 25.23 -14.78 -12.01
CA ALA A 39 25.74 -14.13 -10.80
C ALA A 39 26.89 -14.89 -10.13
N ALA A 40 26.94 -16.22 -10.27
CA ALA A 40 28.04 -17.04 -9.77
C ALA A 40 29.27 -16.89 -10.66
N GLN A 41 29.09 -16.93 -11.98
CA GLN A 41 30.18 -16.81 -12.95
C GLN A 41 30.85 -15.43 -12.91
N ILE A 42 30.07 -14.35 -12.73
CA ILE A 42 30.62 -13.00 -12.72
C ILE A 42 31.47 -12.67 -11.49
N ARG A 43 31.41 -13.47 -10.41
CA ARG A 43 32.13 -13.17 -9.15
C ARG A 43 33.63 -12.98 -9.35
N GLU A 44 34.23 -13.77 -10.24
CA GLU A 44 35.65 -13.65 -10.56
C GLU A 44 35.94 -12.34 -11.32
N GLU A 45 35.10 -12.01 -12.31
CA GLU A 45 35.20 -10.76 -13.08
C GLU A 45 35.00 -9.50 -12.23
N MET A 46 34.23 -9.58 -11.13
CA MET A 46 34.05 -8.46 -10.20
C MET A 46 35.34 -8.09 -9.45
N CYS A 47 36.26 -9.03 -9.29
CA CYS A 47 37.48 -8.87 -8.48
C CYS A 47 38.72 -8.50 -9.31
N ILE A 48 38.68 -8.68 -10.63
CA ILE A 48 39.83 -8.51 -11.51
C ILE A 48 39.75 -7.15 -12.23
N PRO A 49 40.78 -6.29 -12.11
CA PRO A 49 40.88 -5.10 -12.95
C PRO A 49 40.95 -5.49 -14.44
N ARG A 50 40.06 -4.94 -15.26
CA ARG A 50 40.00 -5.19 -16.71
C ARG A 50 40.05 -3.87 -17.48
N GLU A 51 40.53 -3.92 -18.72
CA GLU A 51 40.42 -2.80 -19.66
C GLU A 51 38.97 -2.41 -19.90
N LEU A 52 38.70 -1.13 -20.14
CA LEU A 52 37.31 -0.63 -20.32
C LEU A 52 36.69 -1.04 -21.66
N THR A 53 37.48 -1.54 -22.61
CA THR A 53 37.02 -1.99 -23.92
C THR A 53 37.09 -3.53 -24.05
N ALA A 54 36.27 -4.07 -24.94
CA ALA A 54 36.25 -5.48 -25.31
C ALA A 54 35.83 -5.61 -26.79
N VAL A 55 36.30 -6.65 -27.47
CA VAL A 55 35.84 -7.00 -28.83
C VAL A 55 34.67 -7.95 -28.70
N VAL A 56 33.53 -7.60 -29.31
CA VAL A 56 32.35 -8.47 -29.42
C VAL A 56 32.21 -8.89 -30.87
N MET A 57 31.90 -10.18 -31.10
CA MET A 57 31.63 -10.72 -32.43
C MET A 57 30.17 -11.18 -32.54
N THR A 58 29.52 -10.88 -33.67
CA THR A 58 28.18 -11.38 -33.98
C THR A 58 28.24 -12.82 -34.52
N PRO A 59 27.12 -13.57 -34.51
CA PRO A 59 27.05 -14.88 -35.16
C PRO A 59 27.43 -14.85 -36.65
N GLU A 60 27.24 -13.71 -37.31
CA GLU A 60 27.56 -13.47 -38.72
C GLU A 60 29.05 -13.10 -38.95
N GLY A 61 29.88 -13.13 -37.90
CA GLY A 61 31.33 -12.90 -37.98
C GLY A 61 31.77 -11.43 -37.99
N GLN A 62 30.85 -10.49 -37.77
CA GLN A 62 31.20 -9.08 -37.64
C GLN A 62 31.75 -8.80 -36.25
N SER A 63 32.85 -8.02 -36.14
CA SER A 63 33.46 -7.66 -34.86
C SER A 63 33.43 -6.16 -34.62
N MET A 64 33.15 -5.73 -33.39
CA MET A 64 33.27 -4.33 -32.98
C MET A 64 33.92 -4.19 -31.61
N VAL A 65 34.74 -3.16 -31.44
CA VAL A 65 35.26 -2.72 -30.14
C VAL A 65 34.16 -1.94 -29.42
N VAL A 66 33.77 -2.43 -28.25
CA VAL A 66 32.69 -1.85 -27.44
C VAL A 66 33.16 -1.62 -26.00
N HIS A 67 32.43 -0.82 -25.23
CA HIS A 67 32.66 -0.74 -23.79
C HIS A 67 32.40 -2.12 -23.16
N ARG A 68 33.28 -2.57 -22.26
CA ARG A 68 33.25 -3.90 -21.66
C ARG A 68 31.95 -4.21 -20.92
N GLY A 69 31.31 -3.18 -20.35
CA GLY A 69 29.97 -3.31 -19.77
C GLY A 69 28.89 -3.82 -20.76
N LEU A 70 28.99 -3.49 -22.06
CA LEU A 70 28.11 -4.07 -23.08
C LEU A 70 28.44 -5.54 -23.36
N ALA A 71 29.72 -5.90 -23.37
CA ALA A 71 30.14 -7.30 -23.49
C ALA A 71 29.66 -8.14 -22.30
N TYR A 72 29.73 -7.60 -21.08
CA TYR A 72 29.15 -8.24 -19.90
C TYR A 72 27.63 -8.40 -19.99
N ALA A 73 26.91 -7.40 -20.51
CA ALA A 73 25.47 -7.50 -20.71
C ALA A 73 25.06 -8.59 -21.72
N ILE A 74 25.94 -8.93 -22.68
CA ILE A 74 25.75 -10.05 -23.59
C ILE A 74 26.04 -11.38 -22.88
N ASN A 75 27.21 -11.48 -22.25
CA ASN A 75 27.70 -12.72 -21.64
C ASN A 75 26.86 -13.15 -20.42
N TYR A 76 26.33 -12.19 -19.67
CA TYR A 76 25.57 -12.38 -18.44
C TYR A 76 24.17 -11.74 -18.55
N SER A 77 23.52 -12.02 -19.68
CA SER A 77 22.27 -11.35 -20.06
C SER A 77 21.12 -11.55 -19.08
N SER A 78 21.07 -12.69 -18.37
CA SER A 78 20.04 -12.95 -17.37
C SER A 78 20.24 -12.03 -16.17
N LEU A 79 21.47 -11.95 -15.66
CA LEU A 79 21.81 -11.05 -14.54
C LEU A 79 21.54 -9.58 -14.89
N PHE A 80 22.02 -9.08 -16.02
CA PHE A 80 21.83 -7.67 -16.38
C PHE A 80 20.35 -7.32 -16.55
N ARG A 81 19.59 -8.17 -17.26
CA ARG A 81 18.15 -7.95 -17.44
C ARG A 81 17.41 -8.02 -16.12
N PHE A 82 17.76 -8.96 -15.23
CA PHE A 82 17.16 -9.05 -13.91
C PHE A 82 17.50 -7.82 -13.06
N ALA A 83 18.76 -7.39 -12.99
CA ALA A 83 19.20 -6.23 -12.22
C ALA A 83 18.53 -4.92 -12.66
N MET A 84 18.34 -4.71 -13.97
CA MET A 84 17.70 -3.50 -14.47
C MET A 84 16.19 -3.48 -14.22
N TYR A 85 15.52 -4.62 -14.37
CA TYR A 85 14.05 -4.67 -14.44
C TYR A 85 13.37 -5.36 -13.24
N CYS A 86 14.07 -6.03 -12.33
CA CYS A 86 13.46 -6.59 -11.12
C CYS A 86 13.17 -5.48 -10.12
N ALA A 87 12.02 -5.51 -9.44
CA ALA A 87 11.76 -4.61 -8.30
C ALA A 87 12.91 -4.68 -7.27
N THR A 88 13.42 -3.53 -6.86
CA THR A 88 14.68 -3.39 -6.09
C THR A 88 14.64 -4.17 -4.78
N ARG A 89 13.46 -4.16 -4.13
CA ARG A 89 13.19 -4.82 -2.84
C ARG A 89 12.89 -6.31 -2.94
N GLU A 90 12.84 -6.85 -4.15
CA GLU A 90 12.57 -8.28 -4.39
C GLU A 90 13.80 -9.03 -4.91
N VAL A 91 14.92 -8.33 -5.15
CA VAL A 91 16.19 -8.96 -5.49
C VAL A 91 16.71 -9.78 -4.30
N PRO A 92 16.94 -11.08 -4.44
CA PRO A 92 17.51 -11.90 -3.37
C PRO A 92 18.87 -11.39 -2.87
N ASP A 93 19.08 -11.47 -1.55
CA ASP A 93 20.29 -10.92 -0.90
C ASP A 93 21.58 -11.61 -1.40
N ASP A 94 21.52 -12.87 -1.85
CA ASP A 94 22.64 -13.65 -2.36
C ASP A 94 23.19 -13.16 -3.72
N ILE A 95 22.40 -12.42 -4.49
CA ILE A 95 22.77 -11.85 -5.80
C ILE A 95 22.71 -10.31 -5.85
N LEU A 96 22.36 -9.67 -4.74
CA LEU A 96 22.21 -8.22 -4.67
C LEU A 96 23.50 -7.45 -5.05
N PRO A 97 24.70 -7.83 -4.56
CA PRO A 97 25.95 -7.18 -4.98
C PRO A 97 26.22 -7.27 -6.49
N GLN A 98 25.89 -8.41 -7.11
CA GLN A 98 26.05 -8.64 -8.54
C GLN A 98 25.06 -7.78 -9.35
N CYS A 99 23.84 -7.60 -8.85
CA CYS A 99 22.86 -6.71 -9.47
C CYS A 99 23.33 -5.24 -9.45
N ILE A 100 23.87 -4.78 -8.32
CA ILE A 100 24.48 -3.43 -8.22
C ILE A 100 25.62 -3.28 -9.22
N TRP A 101 26.53 -4.27 -9.26
CA TRP A 101 27.65 -4.28 -10.18
C TRP A 101 27.19 -4.24 -11.64
N ALA A 102 26.17 -5.01 -12.01
CA ALA A 102 25.60 -5.01 -13.37
C ALA A 102 25.03 -3.63 -13.73
N CYS A 103 24.29 -2.98 -12.82
CA CYS A 103 23.80 -1.62 -13.01
C CYS A 103 24.96 -0.61 -13.19
N GLU A 104 26.00 -0.66 -12.36
CA GLU A 104 27.17 0.24 -12.47
C GLU A 104 27.89 0.08 -13.81
N TRP A 105 28.13 -1.15 -14.26
CA TRP A 105 28.79 -1.41 -15.54
C TRP A 105 27.93 -1.01 -16.74
N TYR A 106 26.61 -1.19 -16.63
CA TYR A 106 25.70 -0.70 -17.65
C TYR A 106 25.69 0.82 -17.70
N ILE A 107 25.69 1.52 -16.55
CA ILE A 107 25.75 2.99 -16.48
C ILE A 107 27.02 3.51 -17.18
N ARG A 108 28.18 2.91 -16.88
CA ARG A 108 29.46 3.28 -17.52
C ARG A 108 29.42 3.05 -19.02
N ALA A 109 28.92 1.90 -19.44
CA ALA A 109 28.76 1.56 -20.86
C ALA A 109 27.84 2.53 -21.58
N SER A 110 26.63 2.74 -21.06
CA SER A 110 25.62 3.60 -21.67
C SER A 110 26.02 5.07 -21.71
N ALA A 111 26.87 5.53 -20.78
CA ALA A 111 27.37 6.91 -20.77
C ALA A 111 28.55 7.16 -21.72
N SER A 112 29.26 6.11 -22.15
CA SER A 112 30.49 6.23 -22.97
C SER A 112 30.41 5.58 -24.35
N SER A 113 29.37 4.78 -24.61
CA SER A 113 29.19 4.08 -25.90
C SER A 113 28.37 4.91 -26.88
N THR A 114 28.69 4.77 -28.16
CA THR A 114 27.89 5.31 -29.26
C THR A 114 26.58 4.51 -29.44
N LEU A 115 25.59 5.13 -30.06
CA LEU A 115 24.32 4.47 -30.38
C LEU A 115 24.52 3.23 -31.28
N GLU A 116 25.49 3.30 -32.21
CA GLU A 116 25.88 2.18 -33.07
C GLU A 116 26.38 0.98 -32.26
N GLN A 117 27.27 1.20 -31.29
CA GLN A 117 27.76 0.15 -30.38
C GLN A 117 26.62 -0.47 -29.56
N MET A 118 25.67 0.34 -29.10
CA MET A 118 24.52 -0.16 -28.32
C MET A 118 23.53 -0.96 -29.18
N HIS A 119 23.35 -0.60 -30.46
CA HIS A 119 22.55 -1.39 -31.40
C HIS A 119 23.22 -2.71 -31.77
N PHE A 120 24.51 -2.68 -32.06
CA PHE A 120 25.28 -3.88 -32.41
C PHE A 120 25.27 -4.92 -31.29
N THR A 121 25.39 -4.45 -30.04
CA THR A 121 25.33 -5.32 -28.86
C THR A 121 23.92 -5.69 -28.42
N LYS A 122 22.88 -5.23 -29.14
CA LYS A 122 21.46 -5.40 -28.82
C LYS A 122 21.07 -4.87 -27.43
N ALA A 123 21.91 -4.04 -26.82
CA ALA A 123 21.55 -3.28 -25.62
C ALA A 123 20.41 -2.29 -25.91
N MET A 124 20.30 -1.84 -27.16
CA MET A 124 19.17 -1.06 -27.68
C MET A 124 18.65 -1.64 -28.99
N LYS A 125 17.33 -1.56 -29.18
CA LYS A 125 16.65 -1.96 -30.42
C LYS A 125 16.95 -0.96 -31.54
N PRO A 126 16.98 -1.38 -32.83
CA PRO A 126 17.30 -0.50 -33.96
C PRO A 126 16.41 0.74 -34.12
N ASN A 127 15.20 0.72 -33.55
CA ASN A 127 14.26 1.85 -33.60
C ASN A 127 14.39 2.83 -32.42
N GLN A 128 15.33 2.60 -31.50
CA GLN A 128 15.58 3.47 -30.36
C GLN A 128 16.71 4.45 -30.68
N ASN A 129 16.58 5.70 -30.23
CA ASN A 129 17.52 6.79 -30.52
C ASN A 129 18.27 7.24 -29.25
N GLU A 130 19.10 8.29 -29.38
CA GLU A 130 19.86 8.87 -28.27
C GLU A 130 18.98 9.32 -27.08
N ASP A 131 17.73 9.74 -27.33
CA ASP A 131 16.82 10.12 -26.24
C ASP A 131 16.41 8.88 -25.42
N MET A 132 16.19 7.74 -26.07
CA MET A 132 15.97 6.47 -25.37
C MET A 132 17.21 5.99 -24.62
N GLN A 133 18.41 6.21 -25.16
CA GLN A 133 19.67 5.94 -24.45
C GLN A 133 19.77 6.79 -23.18
N PHE A 134 19.47 8.09 -23.28
CA PHE A 134 19.44 9.00 -22.15
C PHE A 134 18.42 8.56 -21.10
N VAL A 135 17.17 8.28 -21.49
CA VAL A 135 16.12 7.82 -20.57
C VAL A 135 16.56 6.56 -19.85
N LEU A 136 17.08 5.56 -20.57
CA LEU A 136 17.52 4.30 -19.97
C LEU A 136 18.67 4.52 -18.97
N LEU A 137 19.66 5.36 -19.32
CA LEU A 137 20.75 5.73 -18.43
C LEU A 137 20.23 6.36 -17.12
N GLN A 138 19.31 7.32 -17.20
CA GLN A 138 18.74 7.95 -16.00
C GLN A 138 17.98 6.96 -15.13
N LYS A 139 17.22 6.06 -15.75
CA LYS A 139 16.45 5.03 -15.03
C LYS A 139 17.35 4.03 -14.32
N ILE A 140 18.48 3.66 -14.91
CA ILE A 140 19.42 2.72 -14.29
C ILE A 140 20.24 3.42 -13.20
N ARG A 141 20.61 4.69 -13.35
CA ARG A 141 21.20 5.49 -12.24
C ARG A 141 20.25 5.57 -11.06
N TYR A 142 18.98 5.88 -11.32
CA TYR A 142 17.96 5.87 -10.29
C TYR A 142 17.88 4.50 -9.59
N LYS A 143 17.82 3.42 -10.38
CA LYS A 143 17.78 2.04 -9.87
C LYS A 143 18.99 1.70 -9.00
N ALA A 144 20.20 2.05 -9.45
CA ALA A 144 21.43 1.87 -8.69
C ALA A 144 21.36 2.61 -7.35
N SER A 145 20.85 3.86 -7.34
CA SER A 145 20.66 4.61 -6.10
C SER A 145 19.70 3.92 -5.12
N GLU A 146 18.62 3.30 -5.61
CA GLU A 146 17.71 2.54 -4.76
C GLU A 146 18.39 1.33 -4.12
N TYR A 147 19.18 0.58 -4.90
CA TYR A 147 19.95 -0.55 -4.38
C TYR A 147 20.94 -0.11 -3.30
N LEU A 148 21.65 0.99 -3.54
CA LEU A 148 22.66 1.52 -2.61
C LEU A 148 22.04 2.05 -1.32
N LEU A 149 20.77 2.47 -1.35
CA LEU A 149 20.01 2.91 -0.17
C LEU A 149 19.38 1.75 0.61
N LEU A 150 19.41 0.52 0.12
CA LEU A 150 18.89 -0.64 0.85
C LEU A 150 19.66 -0.87 2.16
N PRO A 151 19.01 -1.36 3.24
CA PRO A 151 19.70 -1.64 4.51
C PRO A 151 20.85 -2.64 4.43
N GLN A 152 20.81 -3.56 3.47
CA GLN A 152 21.86 -4.55 3.25
C GLN A 152 23.16 -3.93 2.72
N ILE A 153 23.06 -2.77 2.07
CA ILE A 153 24.16 -2.11 1.35
C ILE A 153 24.57 -0.83 2.06
N ASP A 154 23.61 0.04 2.38
CA ASP A 154 23.78 1.29 3.13
C ASP A 154 24.97 2.14 2.65
N GLN A 155 25.02 2.42 1.34
CA GLN A 155 26.02 3.27 0.69
C GLN A 155 25.39 4.59 0.21
N PRO A 156 24.96 5.48 1.13
CA PRO A 156 24.23 6.69 0.76
C PRO A 156 25.06 7.71 -0.04
N VAL A 157 26.39 7.73 0.13
CA VAL A 157 27.28 8.61 -0.65
C VAL A 157 27.27 8.23 -2.13
N GLU A 158 27.37 6.93 -2.44
CA GLU A 158 27.29 6.46 -3.84
C GLU A 158 25.89 6.63 -4.41
N ALA A 159 24.84 6.43 -3.61
CA ALA A 159 23.48 6.74 -4.03
C ALA A 159 23.32 8.22 -4.40
N LEU A 160 23.88 9.12 -3.58
CA LEU A 160 23.86 10.56 -3.80
C LEU A 160 24.53 10.93 -5.13
N ARG A 161 25.67 10.33 -5.45
CA ARG A 161 26.38 10.52 -6.73
C ARG A 161 25.49 10.22 -7.93
N HIS A 162 24.75 9.11 -7.90
CA HIS A 162 23.81 8.77 -8.98
C HIS A 162 22.63 9.72 -9.06
N LEU A 163 22.04 10.07 -7.92
CA LEU A 163 20.88 10.98 -7.86
C LEU A 163 21.23 12.37 -8.40
N GLN A 164 22.40 12.91 -8.03
CA GLN A 164 22.92 14.16 -8.57
C GLN A 164 23.15 14.07 -10.09
N ALA A 165 23.71 12.95 -10.57
CA ALA A 165 23.91 12.73 -11.99
C ALA A 165 22.57 12.62 -12.77
N VAL A 166 21.51 12.14 -12.12
CA VAL A 166 20.15 12.14 -12.69
C VAL A 166 19.61 13.56 -12.80
N MET A 167 19.65 14.32 -11.70
CA MET A 167 19.15 15.70 -11.67
C MET A 167 19.87 16.57 -12.70
N LYS A 168 21.21 16.53 -12.71
CA LYS A 168 22.04 17.27 -13.67
C LYS A 168 21.73 16.88 -15.12
N GLY A 169 21.63 15.59 -15.42
CA GLY A 169 21.31 15.14 -16.77
C GLY A 169 19.92 15.62 -17.23
N ASN A 170 18.93 15.61 -16.34
CA ASN A 170 17.59 16.10 -16.63
C ASN A 170 17.56 17.63 -16.84
N GLU A 171 18.33 18.39 -16.07
CA GLU A 171 18.52 19.83 -16.27
C GLU A 171 19.13 20.12 -17.65
N GLU A 172 20.20 19.41 -18.02
CA GLU A 172 20.95 19.66 -19.25
C GLU A 172 20.19 19.22 -20.51
N LYS A 173 19.56 18.04 -20.50
CA LYS A 173 18.94 17.44 -21.69
C LYS A 173 17.46 17.80 -21.85
N ILE A 174 16.72 17.88 -20.74
CA ILE A 174 15.25 18.10 -20.75
C ILE A 174 14.92 19.55 -20.33
N GLY A 175 15.82 20.25 -19.64
CA GLY A 175 15.58 21.60 -19.15
C GLY A 175 14.72 21.65 -17.89
N ILE A 176 14.69 20.57 -17.09
CA ILE A 176 13.96 20.55 -15.81
C ILE A 176 14.56 21.59 -14.87
N LYS A 177 13.72 22.45 -14.29
CA LYS A 177 14.12 23.50 -13.33
C LYS A 177 13.66 23.22 -11.91
N ASP A 178 12.52 22.56 -11.75
CA ASP A 178 11.98 22.20 -10.44
C ASP A 178 11.72 20.69 -10.37
N HIS A 179 12.73 19.95 -9.90
CA HIS A 179 12.64 18.50 -9.73
C HIS A 179 11.55 18.08 -8.73
N TRP A 180 11.11 18.96 -7.81
CA TRP A 180 9.99 18.62 -6.91
C TRP A 180 8.66 18.51 -7.64
N ALA A 181 8.44 19.37 -8.64
CA ALA A 181 7.22 19.37 -9.45
C ALA A 181 7.21 18.20 -10.44
N GLU A 182 8.37 17.86 -11.01
CA GLU A 182 8.51 16.83 -12.05
C GLU A 182 8.65 15.41 -11.50
N ASP A 183 9.48 15.20 -10.47
CA ASP A 183 9.73 13.89 -9.87
C ASP A 183 9.97 14.00 -8.35
N CYS A 184 8.87 14.11 -7.60
CA CYS A 184 8.95 14.19 -6.15
C CYS A 184 9.63 12.97 -5.52
N GLN A 185 9.51 11.78 -6.13
CA GLN A 185 10.09 10.55 -5.57
C GLN A 185 11.63 10.53 -5.75
N LEU A 186 12.15 11.09 -6.84
CA LEU A 186 13.58 11.41 -6.99
C LEU A 186 14.07 12.34 -5.88
N MET A 187 13.34 13.42 -5.63
CA MET A 187 13.72 14.38 -4.59
C MET A 187 13.70 13.76 -3.20
N ILE A 188 12.74 12.90 -2.87
CA ILE A 188 12.71 12.19 -1.59
C ILE A 188 13.95 11.30 -1.43
N ASN A 189 14.31 10.52 -2.45
CA ASN A 189 15.50 9.68 -2.41
C ASN A 189 16.77 10.51 -2.27
N TYR A 190 16.85 11.66 -2.96
CA TYR A 190 17.97 12.61 -2.84
C TYR A 190 18.10 13.15 -1.42
N CYS A 191 17.02 13.65 -0.82
CA CYS A 191 17.02 14.18 0.55
C CYS A 191 17.41 13.11 1.57
N VAL A 192 16.90 11.89 1.41
CA VAL A 192 17.23 10.76 2.29
C VAL A 192 18.70 10.35 2.13
N ALA A 193 19.20 10.26 0.90
CA ALA A 193 20.61 9.96 0.64
C ALA A 193 21.52 11.03 1.27
N LEU A 194 21.18 12.31 1.10
CA LEU A 194 21.92 13.44 1.65
C LEU A 194 21.95 13.45 3.19
N ALA A 195 20.79 13.18 3.81
CA ALA A 195 20.70 13.10 5.28
C ALA A 195 21.45 11.88 5.86
N ARG A 196 21.48 10.75 5.13
CA ARG A 196 22.19 9.53 5.54
C ARG A 196 23.68 9.62 5.29
N SER A 197 24.11 10.26 4.20
CA SER A 197 25.51 10.45 3.84
C SER A 197 26.21 11.45 4.76
N ARG A 198 25.44 12.37 5.37
CA ARG A 198 25.95 13.46 6.25
C ARG A 198 26.95 14.37 5.53
N THR A 199 26.84 14.45 4.21
CA THR A 199 27.74 15.27 3.38
C THR A 199 27.37 16.74 3.42
N ASP A 200 26.07 17.06 3.55
CA ASP A 200 25.58 18.43 3.72
C ASP A 200 24.27 18.43 4.55
N ASP A 201 24.41 18.59 5.86
CA ASP A 201 23.25 18.63 6.77
C ASP A 201 22.43 19.92 6.61
N VAL A 202 23.03 21.01 6.10
CA VAL A 202 22.33 22.29 5.91
C VAL A 202 21.37 22.17 4.73
N GLU A 203 21.83 21.66 3.60
CA GLU A 203 21.00 21.38 2.44
C GLU A 203 19.96 20.29 2.76
N ALA A 204 20.36 19.21 3.45
CA ALA A 204 19.43 18.17 3.88
C ALA A 204 18.29 18.73 4.73
N LYS A 205 18.60 19.59 5.72
CA LYS A 205 17.58 20.25 6.53
C LYS A 205 16.62 21.07 5.66
N ALA A 206 17.15 21.90 4.75
CA ALA A 206 16.35 22.77 3.90
C ALA A 206 15.36 21.97 3.03
N LEU A 207 15.86 20.93 2.37
CA LEU A 207 15.04 20.11 1.48
C LEU A 207 14.03 19.24 2.23
N LEU A 208 14.43 18.65 3.37
CA LEU A 208 13.52 17.86 4.19
C LEU A 208 12.43 18.73 4.83
N SER A 209 12.73 19.98 5.15
CA SER A 209 11.74 20.94 5.65
C SER A 209 10.72 21.28 4.57
N LYS A 210 11.17 21.57 3.33
CA LYS A 210 10.30 21.74 2.16
C LYS A 210 9.45 20.48 1.87
N ALA A 211 10.03 19.30 2.04
CA ALA A 211 9.35 18.04 1.78
C ALA A 211 8.10 17.86 2.67
N ILE A 212 8.21 18.20 3.96
CA ILE A 212 7.13 17.99 4.93
C ILE A 212 6.09 19.12 4.92
N ASP A 213 6.25 20.12 4.06
CA ASP A 213 5.25 21.16 3.87
C ASP A 213 4.01 20.60 3.14
N PRO A 214 2.79 20.99 3.56
CA PRO A 214 1.55 20.48 2.95
C PRO A 214 1.44 20.70 1.43
N GLY A 215 2.16 21.70 0.89
CA GLY A 215 2.16 22.03 -0.54
C GLY A 215 2.86 20.99 -1.43
N THR A 216 3.71 20.13 -0.88
CA THR A 216 4.50 19.14 -1.65
C THR A 216 3.69 17.87 -1.96
N LEU A 217 2.48 17.74 -1.39
CA LEU A 217 1.52 16.67 -1.67
C LEU A 217 2.07 15.24 -1.48
N LEU A 218 3.06 15.07 -0.60
CA LEU A 218 3.64 13.77 -0.29
C LEU A 218 2.63 12.86 0.41
N ASN A 219 2.80 11.55 0.20
CA ASN A 219 2.03 10.55 0.94
C ASN A 219 2.55 10.37 2.38
N VAL A 220 1.76 9.71 3.23
CA VAL A 220 2.06 9.48 4.64
C VAL A 220 3.42 8.80 4.87
N LYS A 221 3.80 7.85 4.01
CA LYS A 221 5.07 7.13 4.09
C LYS A 221 6.24 8.09 3.86
N GLN A 222 6.18 8.88 2.79
CA GLN A 222 7.20 9.88 2.46
C GLN A 222 7.31 10.96 3.55
N ILE A 223 6.18 11.48 4.05
CA ILE A 223 6.18 12.49 5.13
C ILE A 223 6.85 11.95 6.39
N ALA A 224 6.52 10.73 6.81
CA ALA A 224 7.12 10.12 7.99
C ALA A 224 8.62 9.90 7.80
N THR A 225 9.05 9.37 6.64
CA THR A 225 10.46 9.23 6.27
C THR A 225 11.19 10.56 6.41
N CYS A 226 10.67 11.62 5.78
CA CYS A 226 11.32 12.94 5.82
C CYS A 226 11.39 13.52 7.24
N LYS A 227 10.34 13.36 8.05
CA LYS A 227 10.35 13.82 9.45
C LYS A 227 11.39 13.07 10.29
N VAL A 228 11.56 11.76 10.10
CA VAL A 228 12.60 10.98 10.82
C VAL A 228 13.99 11.52 10.48
N TYR A 229 14.33 11.67 9.20
CA TYR A 229 15.64 12.17 8.80
C TYR A 229 15.83 13.66 9.15
N LEU A 230 14.77 14.47 9.12
CA LEU A 230 14.84 15.87 9.53
C LEU A 230 15.15 16.01 11.02
N ALA A 231 14.52 15.21 11.88
CA ALA A 231 14.81 15.20 13.32
C ALA A 231 16.30 14.89 13.60
N ARG A 232 16.86 13.90 12.89
CA ARG A 232 18.29 13.55 12.99
C ARG A 232 19.20 14.68 12.50
N THR A 233 18.86 15.28 11.37
CA THR A 233 19.62 16.39 10.77
C THR A 233 19.62 17.61 11.70
N LEU A 234 18.46 18.01 12.23
CA LEU A 234 18.34 19.09 13.21
C LEU A 234 19.23 18.84 14.44
N ARG A 235 19.25 17.60 14.93
CA ARG A 235 20.08 17.23 16.08
C ARG A 235 21.58 17.38 15.78
N ARG A 236 22.04 16.95 14.60
CA ARG A 236 23.45 17.08 14.18
C ARG A 236 23.86 18.54 14.01
N LEU A 237 22.95 19.39 13.53
CA LEU A 237 23.13 20.84 13.44
C LEU A 237 23.06 21.57 14.79
N GLY A 238 22.85 20.86 15.90
CA GLY A 238 22.74 21.46 17.24
C GLY A 238 21.39 22.10 17.55
N GLU A 239 20.40 21.98 16.67
CA GLU A 239 19.01 22.45 16.88
C GLU A 239 18.19 21.50 17.75
N VAL A 240 18.73 21.20 18.93
CA VAL A 240 18.25 20.13 19.83
C VAL A 240 16.78 20.32 20.23
N LYS A 241 16.32 21.57 20.41
CA LYS A 241 14.92 21.84 20.76
C LYS A 241 13.96 21.41 19.64
N ALA A 242 14.23 21.85 18.40
CA ALA A 242 13.42 21.50 17.23
C ALA A 242 13.47 19.99 16.96
N ALA A 243 14.64 19.37 17.11
CA ALA A 243 14.79 17.92 17.02
C ALA A 243 13.90 17.18 18.03
N LYS A 244 13.94 17.57 19.32
CA LYS A 244 13.12 16.95 20.37
C LYS A 244 11.61 17.10 20.13
N GLU A 245 11.16 18.26 19.65
CA GLU A 245 9.76 18.48 19.29
C GLU A 245 9.32 17.53 18.17
N MET A 246 10.15 17.37 17.15
CA MET A 246 9.88 16.45 16.04
C MET A 246 9.92 14.98 16.48
N GLU A 247 10.89 14.60 17.30
CA GLU A 247 11.01 13.25 17.88
C GLU A 247 9.77 12.88 18.71
N SER A 248 9.31 13.80 19.57
CA SER A 248 8.11 13.62 20.39
C SER A 248 6.85 13.45 19.53
N TRP A 249 6.74 14.24 18.46
CA TRP A 249 5.67 14.10 17.48
C TRP A 249 5.72 12.71 16.81
N LEU A 250 6.89 12.28 16.34
CA LEU A 250 7.09 10.99 15.67
C LEU A 250 6.73 9.83 16.60
N VAL A 251 7.22 9.82 17.83
CA VAL A 251 6.91 8.79 18.84
C VAL A 251 5.41 8.71 19.08
N THR A 252 4.76 9.86 19.26
CA THR A 252 3.31 9.93 19.48
C THR A 252 2.55 9.42 18.25
N TRP A 253 2.97 9.81 17.05
CA TRP A 253 2.29 9.45 15.82
C TRP A 253 2.43 7.97 15.50
N PHE A 254 3.64 7.40 15.61
CA PHE A 254 3.89 5.97 15.39
C PHE A 254 3.18 5.09 16.43
N LYS A 255 3.18 5.45 17.72
CA LYS A 255 2.38 4.74 18.74
C LYS A 255 0.89 4.75 18.41
N LYS A 256 0.40 5.83 17.79
CA LYS A 256 -1.00 5.95 17.41
C LYS A 256 -1.34 5.19 16.13
N ASN A 257 -0.37 5.05 15.22
CA ASN A 257 -0.53 4.52 13.87
C ASN A 257 0.53 3.44 13.56
N PRO A 258 0.65 2.38 14.38
CA PRO A 258 1.76 1.42 14.27
C PRO A 258 1.80 0.69 12.91
N HIS A 259 0.64 0.53 12.26
CA HIS A 259 0.48 -0.25 11.03
C HIS A 259 0.17 0.60 9.80
N ARG A 260 0.32 1.93 9.92
CA ARG A 260 0.02 2.85 8.80
C ARG A 260 1.13 2.88 7.76
N ILE A 261 2.33 2.45 8.14
CA ILE A 261 3.51 2.38 7.30
C ILE A 261 3.95 0.92 7.27
N ASP A 262 4.13 0.39 6.06
CA ASP A 262 4.67 -0.94 5.83
C ASP A 262 6.10 -1.09 6.37
N ASP A 263 6.46 -2.32 6.74
CA ASP A 263 7.78 -2.67 7.28
C ASP A 263 8.89 -2.33 6.28
N ASP A 264 8.61 -2.43 4.99
CA ASP A 264 9.50 -2.07 3.90
C ASP A 264 9.97 -0.60 4.02
N ALA A 265 9.12 0.32 4.45
CA ALA A 265 9.53 1.69 4.72
C ALA A 265 10.02 1.87 6.16
N LEU A 266 9.29 1.31 7.11
CA LEU A 266 9.44 1.60 8.53
C LEU A 266 10.76 1.08 9.09
N VAL A 267 11.16 -0.15 8.72
CA VAL A 267 12.37 -0.78 9.25
C VAL A 267 13.62 -0.03 8.78
N PRO A 268 13.81 0.29 7.48
CA PRO A 268 14.96 1.07 7.04
C PRO A 268 15.12 2.40 7.78
N MET A 269 14.02 3.12 8.07
CA MET A 269 14.06 4.39 8.79
C MET A 269 14.83 4.27 10.12
N PHE A 270 14.83 3.12 10.78
CA PHE A 270 15.47 2.92 12.09
C PHE A 270 16.63 1.94 12.09
N THR A 271 17.06 1.46 10.91
CA THR A 271 18.14 0.46 10.78
C THR A 271 19.26 0.88 9.83
N THR A 272 19.05 1.93 9.04
CA THR A 272 20.07 2.51 8.15
C THR A 272 20.40 3.91 8.65
N ASP A 273 21.68 4.23 8.90
CA ASP A 273 22.23 5.53 9.37
C ASP A 273 22.20 5.89 10.87
N SER A 274 21.50 5.12 11.70
CA SER A 274 21.32 5.38 13.14
C SER A 274 21.61 4.12 13.95
N ASP A 275 22.20 4.27 15.14
CA ASP A 275 22.33 3.16 16.08
C ASP A 275 20.97 2.95 16.78
N PRO A 276 20.31 1.80 16.60
CA PRO A 276 19.02 1.52 17.23
C PRO A 276 19.03 1.63 18.76
N LYS A 277 20.20 1.52 19.40
CA LYS A 277 20.36 1.69 20.85
C LYS A 277 20.33 3.14 21.31
N THR A 278 20.53 4.10 20.41
CA THR A 278 20.63 5.53 20.74
C THR A 278 19.63 6.40 20.00
N ASP A 279 18.94 5.87 18.98
CA ASP A 279 17.92 6.60 18.23
C ASP A 279 16.76 7.08 19.15
N PRO A 280 16.56 8.40 19.32
CA PRO A 280 15.57 8.92 20.27
C PRO A 280 14.13 8.51 19.95
N VAL A 281 13.79 8.40 18.66
CA VAL A 281 12.45 8.03 18.22
C VAL A 281 12.23 6.55 18.51
N LEU A 282 13.15 5.67 18.10
CA LEU A 282 13.03 4.24 18.35
C LEU A 282 13.02 3.92 19.85
N LEU A 283 13.88 4.55 20.64
CA LEU A 283 13.88 4.40 22.10
C LEU A 283 12.53 4.83 22.70
N GLY A 284 11.98 5.96 22.28
CA GLY A 284 10.67 6.42 22.72
C GLY A 284 9.51 5.48 22.31
N LEU A 285 9.70 4.68 21.26
CA LEU A 285 8.76 3.64 20.84
C LEU A 285 8.87 2.33 21.63
N GLY A 286 9.95 2.13 22.38
CA GLY A 286 10.24 0.91 23.13
C GLY A 286 11.39 0.07 22.55
N GLY A 287 12.19 0.63 21.65
CA GLY A 287 13.33 -0.04 21.04
C GLY A 287 12.94 -0.98 19.88
N ARG A 288 13.84 -1.89 19.53
CA ARG A 288 13.65 -2.86 18.43
C ARG A 288 12.45 -3.78 18.61
N THR A 289 12.09 -4.12 19.85
CA THR A 289 10.92 -4.97 20.13
C THR A 289 9.61 -4.34 19.65
N TRP A 290 9.53 -3.00 19.59
CA TRP A 290 8.40 -2.32 18.97
C TRP A 290 8.35 -2.54 17.46
N LEU A 291 9.49 -2.66 16.78
CA LEU A 291 9.52 -2.95 15.34
C LEU A 291 9.08 -4.39 15.02
N GLU A 292 9.27 -5.32 15.95
CA GLU A 292 8.98 -6.75 15.75
C GLU A 292 7.59 -7.14 16.27
N GLY A 293 7.09 -6.47 17.33
CA GLY A 293 5.91 -6.88 18.09
C GLY A 293 4.73 -5.90 18.07
N ARG A 294 4.50 -5.17 16.97
CA ARG A 294 3.36 -4.22 16.88
C ARG A 294 2.02 -4.95 16.99
N GLN A 295 1.24 -4.66 18.03
CA GLN A 295 -0.09 -5.26 18.22
C GLN A 295 -1.16 -4.54 17.39
N HIS A 296 -2.08 -5.32 16.79
CA HIS A 296 -3.34 -4.81 16.25
C HIS A 296 -4.37 -4.72 17.38
N THR A 297 -4.71 -3.51 17.78
CA THR A 297 -5.79 -3.25 18.74
C THR A 297 -7.01 -2.68 18.01
N SER A 298 -8.21 -2.83 18.57
CA SER A 298 -9.41 -2.20 18.01
C SER A 298 -9.24 -0.68 17.74
N LYS A 299 -8.51 0.02 18.61
CA LYS A 299 -8.23 1.46 18.44
C LYS A 299 -7.28 1.75 17.27
N THR A 300 -6.27 0.92 17.04
CA THR A 300 -5.34 1.10 15.90
C THR A 300 -6.05 0.78 14.59
N GLU A 301 -6.89 -0.25 14.55
CA GLU A 301 -7.73 -0.56 13.39
C GLU A 301 -8.68 0.57 13.03
N GLN A 302 -9.37 1.14 14.03
CA GLN A 302 -10.25 2.29 13.80
C GLN A 302 -9.49 3.48 13.22
N ARG A 303 -8.21 3.68 13.57
CA ARG A 303 -7.38 4.74 13.00
C ARG A 303 -6.92 4.45 11.58
N LEU A 304 -6.65 3.19 11.24
CA LEU A 304 -6.35 2.81 9.85
C LEU A 304 -7.50 3.17 8.91
N GLY A 305 -8.74 3.03 9.37
CA GLY A 305 -9.93 3.44 8.62
C GLY A 305 -10.12 4.96 8.46
N ARG A 306 -9.32 5.81 9.11
CA ARG A 306 -9.46 7.27 9.01
C ARG A 306 -8.77 7.80 7.76
N LEU A 307 -9.57 8.12 6.76
CA LEU A 307 -9.16 8.73 5.51
C LEU A 307 -10.25 9.66 5.01
N CYS A 308 -9.90 10.61 4.15
CA CYS A 308 -10.88 11.42 3.46
C CYS A 308 -11.72 10.53 2.55
N ARG A 309 -13.03 10.48 2.78
CA ARG A 309 -13.93 9.60 2.00
C ARG A 309 -13.98 9.94 0.52
N ASN A 310 -13.70 11.19 0.16
CA ASN A 310 -13.68 11.64 -1.22
C ASN A 310 -12.33 11.37 -1.92
N CYS A 311 -11.21 11.84 -1.35
CA CYS A 311 -9.91 11.82 -2.03
C CYS A 311 -8.92 10.77 -1.49
N GLY A 312 -9.28 10.00 -0.47
CA GLY A 312 -8.42 8.95 0.09
C GLY A 312 -7.27 9.44 0.99
N LYS A 313 -6.96 10.75 0.98
CA LYS A 313 -5.87 11.33 1.78
C LYS A 313 -6.04 11.09 3.28
N VAL A 314 -4.91 10.96 3.97
CA VAL A 314 -4.86 10.58 5.39
C VAL A 314 -4.11 11.58 6.25
N GLU A 315 -4.23 11.49 7.57
CA GLU A 315 -3.28 12.17 8.46
C GLU A 315 -1.90 11.48 8.40
N PRO A 316 -0.79 12.23 8.31
CA PRO A 316 -0.66 13.68 8.42
C PRO A 316 -0.64 14.44 7.07
N GLU A 317 -0.91 13.79 5.93
CA GLU A 317 -0.94 14.45 4.60
C GLU A 317 -1.91 15.64 4.60
N VAL A 318 -3.04 15.47 5.27
CA VAL A 318 -4.07 16.49 5.48
C VAL A 318 -4.64 16.37 6.88
N LYS A 319 -5.17 17.47 7.42
CA LYS A 319 -5.99 17.42 8.63
C LYS A 319 -7.37 16.87 8.27
N LEU A 320 -7.83 15.87 9.00
CA LEU A 320 -9.17 15.31 8.79
C LEU A 320 -10.19 15.95 9.72
N MET A 321 -11.36 16.28 9.17
CA MET A 321 -12.55 16.73 9.88
C MET A 321 -13.64 15.67 9.79
N GLN A 322 -14.31 15.41 10.91
CA GLN A 322 -15.46 14.51 10.93
C GLN A 322 -16.69 15.20 10.38
N CYS A 323 -17.56 14.45 9.71
CA CYS A 323 -18.91 14.92 9.42
C CYS A 323 -19.62 15.32 10.71
N ALA A 324 -20.09 16.57 10.80
CA ALA A 324 -20.74 17.09 12.01
C ALA A 324 -22.02 16.32 12.39
N ARG A 325 -22.70 15.75 11.40
CA ARG A 325 -23.96 15.02 11.59
C ARG A 325 -23.74 13.57 12.03
N CYS A 326 -23.05 12.76 11.21
CA CYS A 326 -22.90 11.32 11.48
C CYS A 326 -21.69 10.97 12.37
N LYS A 327 -20.70 11.86 12.49
CA LYS A 327 -19.43 11.68 13.22
C LYS A 327 -18.63 10.40 12.87
N HIS A 328 -18.97 9.76 11.74
CA HIS A 328 -18.40 8.49 11.31
C HIS A 328 -17.44 8.66 10.14
N ILE A 329 -17.82 9.46 9.14
CA ILE A 329 -17.01 9.73 7.96
C ILE A 329 -16.09 10.94 8.18
N PHE A 330 -14.90 10.89 7.59
CA PHE A 330 -13.89 11.94 7.62
C PHE A 330 -13.70 12.57 6.23
N TYR A 331 -13.40 13.86 6.22
CA TYR A 331 -13.09 14.66 5.04
C TYR A 331 -11.86 15.52 5.31
N CYS A 332 -11.07 15.83 4.28
CA CYS A 332 -9.97 16.78 4.43
C CYS A 332 -10.37 18.24 4.23
N SER A 333 -11.54 18.49 3.62
CA SER A 333 -12.04 19.83 3.33
C SER A 333 -13.56 19.86 3.13
N ARG A 334 -14.15 21.06 3.08
CA ARG A 334 -15.59 21.24 2.80
C ARG A 334 -15.94 20.85 1.37
N GLU A 335 -15.02 21.04 0.44
CA GLU A 335 -15.16 20.69 -0.98
C GLU A 335 -15.27 19.17 -1.12
N CYS A 336 -14.39 18.42 -0.46
CA CYS A 336 -14.47 16.95 -0.41
C CYS A 336 -15.78 16.47 0.24
N GLN A 337 -16.24 17.15 1.30
CA GLN A 337 -17.52 16.82 1.92
C GLN A 337 -18.70 17.06 0.97
N LYS A 338 -18.73 18.19 0.24
CA LYS A 338 -19.79 18.50 -0.73
C LYS A 338 -19.79 17.51 -1.89
N ALA A 339 -18.61 17.14 -2.39
CA ALA A 339 -18.46 16.19 -3.51
C ALA A 339 -18.98 14.79 -3.16
N ASN A 340 -18.74 14.31 -1.93
CA ASN A 340 -19.21 12.99 -1.49
C ASN A 340 -20.64 13.02 -0.89
N HIS A 341 -21.21 14.19 -0.60
CA HIS A 341 -22.55 14.31 0.02
C HIS A 341 -23.67 13.57 -0.73
N PRO A 342 -23.77 13.62 -2.08
CA PRO A 342 -24.81 12.89 -2.82
C PRO A 342 -24.83 11.40 -2.48
N TYR A 343 -23.65 10.81 -2.28
CA TYR A 343 -23.47 9.38 -2.03
C TYR A 343 -23.51 9.01 -0.54
N HIS A 344 -23.13 9.94 0.34
CA HIS A 344 -23.13 9.73 1.79
C HIS A 344 -24.50 10.00 2.44
N LYS A 345 -25.43 10.65 1.76
CA LYS A 345 -26.66 11.20 2.37
C LYS A 345 -27.45 10.20 3.21
N GLU A 346 -27.74 9.01 2.69
CA GLU A 346 -28.54 8.00 3.40
C GLU A 346 -27.75 7.35 4.54
N SER A 347 -26.50 6.95 4.30
CA SER A 347 -25.63 6.42 5.36
C SER A 347 -25.35 7.44 6.48
N CYS A 348 -25.35 8.74 6.15
CA CYS A 348 -25.25 9.84 7.10
C CYS A 348 -26.47 9.90 8.03
N LYS A 349 -27.68 9.80 7.47
CA LYS A 349 -28.94 9.78 8.24
C LYS A 349 -28.98 8.57 9.17
N ASP A 350 -28.66 7.38 8.66
CA ASP A 350 -28.67 6.14 9.44
C ASP A 350 -27.75 6.22 10.66
N MET A 351 -26.51 6.66 10.44
CA MET A 351 -25.55 6.75 11.52
C MET A 351 -25.91 7.87 12.52
N ALA A 352 -26.46 8.99 12.03
CA ALA A 352 -26.96 10.06 12.89
C ALA A 352 -28.13 9.60 13.78
N ARG A 353 -29.09 8.85 13.21
CA ARG A 353 -30.20 8.23 13.98
C ARG A 353 -29.68 7.28 15.05
N SER A 354 -28.67 6.47 14.72
CA SER A 354 -28.05 5.56 15.69
C SER A 354 -27.37 6.31 16.84
N LEU A 355 -26.68 7.42 16.56
CA LEU A 355 -26.08 8.27 17.59
C LEU A 355 -27.13 8.94 18.48
N GLU A 356 -28.20 9.47 17.89
CA GLU A 356 -29.32 10.06 18.61
C GLU A 356 -29.99 9.03 19.51
N ARG A 357 -30.25 7.82 19.02
CA ARG A 357 -30.83 6.71 19.79
C ARG A 357 -29.97 6.36 21.01
N VAL A 358 -28.65 6.26 20.84
CA VAL A 358 -27.72 6.03 21.97
C VAL A 358 -27.80 7.18 22.98
N ALA A 359 -27.87 8.43 22.54
CA ALA A 359 -27.97 9.58 23.42
C ALA A 359 -29.30 9.60 24.21
N THR A 360 -30.42 9.35 23.54
CA THR A 360 -31.75 9.26 24.16
C THR A 360 -31.83 8.14 25.20
N LEU A 361 -31.31 6.96 24.89
CA LEU A 361 -31.27 5.83 25.83
C LEU A 361 -30.40 6.13 27.06
N LYS A 362 -29.30 6.88 26.90
CA LYS A 362 -28.49 7.33 28.05
C LYS A 362 -29.28 8.32 28.91
N ALA A 363 -29.98 9.26 28.29
CA ALA A 363 -30.76 10.28 28.98
C ALA A 363 -31.96 9.68 29.73
N SER A 364 -32.60 8.63 29.20
CA SER A 364 -33.71 7.94 29.85
C SER A 364 -33.31 6.96 30.96
N GLY A 365 -32.01 6.76 31.21
CA GLY A 365 -31.51 5.81 32.20
C GLY A 365 -31.45 4.36 31.74
N ALA A 366 -31.80 4.06 30.48
CA ALA A 366 -31.71 2.72 29.86
C ALA A 366 -30.25 2.35 29.51
N LYS A 367 -29.39 2.25 30.54
CA LYS A 367 -27.93 2.09 30.41
C LYS A 367 -27.52 0.82 29.64
N SER A 368 -28.21 -0.30 29.85
CA SER A 368 -27.93 -1.58 29.17
C SER A 368 -28.20 -1.48 27.66
N ASP A 369 -29.35 -0.93 27.28
CA ASP A 369 -29.70 -0.70 25.88
C ASP A 369 -28.75 0.31 25.24
N ALA A 370 -28.47 1.43 25.91
CA ALA A 370 -27.50 2.41 25.42
C ALA A 370 -26.11 1.78 25.15
N ARG A 371 -25.66 0.89 26.04
CA ARG A 371 -24.42 0.13 25.86
C ARG A 371 -24.50 -0.80 24.65
N ARG A 372 -25.59 -1.57 24.52
CA ARG A 372 -25.81 -2.48 23.38
C ARG A 372 -25.77 -1.75 22.03
N PHE A 373 -26.47 -0.63 21.90
CA PHE A 373 -26.47 0.17 20.67
C PHE A 373 -25.11 0.82 20.38
N ALA A 374 -24.38 1.27 21.41
CA ALA A 374 -23.03 1.79 21.24
C ALA A 374 -22.05 0.70 20.76
N GLN A 375 -22.11 -0.48 21.38
CA GLN A 375 -21.31 -1.64 20.96
C GLN A 375 -21.67 -2.08 19.54
N TRP A 376 -22.95 -2.04 19.16
CA TRP A 376 -23.38 -2.38 17.81
C TRP A 376 -22.78 -1.45 16.76
N LYS A 377 -22.84 -0.14 17.02
CA LYS A 377 -22.23 0.88 16.15
C LYS A 377 -20.74 0.61 15.93
N ASP A 378 -20.00 0.24 16.99
CA ASP A 378 -18.58 -0.06 16.89
C ASP A 378 -18.33 -1.39 16.16
N PHE A 379 -19.05 -2.46 16.52
CA PHE A 379 -18.94 -3.79 15.93
C PHE A 379 -19.19 -3.79 14.42
N ARG A 380 -20.29 -3.17 13.98
CA ARG A 380 -20.71 -3.19 12.56
C ARG A 380 -19.80 -2.37 11.64
N THR A 381 -19.03 -1.44 12.19
CA THR A 381 -18.11 -0.58 11.41
C THR A 381 -16.63 -1.01 11.54
N MET A 382 -16.38 -2.13 12.22
CA MET A 382 -15.04 -2.62 12.49
C MET A 382 -14.46 -3.30 11.25
N LEU A 383 -13.61 -2.58 10.52
CA LEU A 383 -12.98 -3.05 9.26
C LEU A 383 -12.20 -4.36 9.42
N ALA A 384 -11.53 -4.55 10.56
CA ALA A 384 -10.71 -5.73 10.82
C ALA A 384 -11.52 -6.96 11.26
N HIS A 385 -12.83 -6.81 11.48
CA HIS A 385 -13.66 -7.94 11.87
C HIS A 385 -13.77 -8.92 10.68
N PRO A 386 -13.36 -10.20 10.80
CA PRO A 386 -13.35 -11.13 9.67
C PRO A 386 -14.73 -11.25 8.98
N GLY A 387 -15.80 -11.34 9.78
CA GLY A 387 -17.19 -11.36 9.31
C GLY A 387 -17.74 -10.06 8.70
N ASN A 388 -16.95 -8.98 8.66
CA ASN A 388 -17.25 -7.72 7.97
C ASN A 388 -16.22 -7.39 6.87
N GLY A 389 -15.31 -8.32 6.57
CA GLY A 389 -14.20 -8.12 5.64
C GLY A 389 -14.03 -9.30 4.68
N ILE A 390 -12.83 -9.89 4.65
CA ILE A 390 -12.44 -10.89 3.64
C ILE A 390 -13.34 -12.14 3.62
N LEU A 391 -13.95 -12.55 4.74
CA LEU A 391 -14.86 -13.70 4.76
C LEU A 391 -16.10 -13.50 3.91
N LEU A 392 -16.52 -12.25 3.70
CA LEU A 392 -17.64 -11.94 2.83
C LEU A 392 -17.27 -12.10 1.35
N ALA A 393 -16.01 -11.85 0.98
CA ALA A 393 -15.53 -12.19 -0.36
C ALA A 393 -15.60 -13.70 -0.60
N HIS A 394 -15.25 -14.50 0.42
CA HIS A 394 -15.36 -15.97 0.37
C HIS A 394 -16.82 -16.41 0.24
N ALA A 395 -17.73 -15.83 1.03
CA ALA A 395 -19.16 -16.09 0.87
C ALA A 395 -19.65 -15.84 -0.56
N LEU A 396 -19.26 -14.71 -1.15
CA LEU A 396 -19.61 -14.32 -2.51
C LEU A 396 -18.79 -15.07 -3.59
N ASN A 397 -17.83 -15.94 -3.22
CA ASN A 397 -16.93 -16.66 -4.12
C ASN A 397 -16.43 -15.80 -5.30
N LEU A 398 -15.91 -14.62 -4.98
CA LEU A 398 -15.45 -13.64 -5.97
C LEU A 398 -14.25 -14.11 -6.80
N TRP A 399 -13.57 -15.17 -6.38
CA TRP A 399 -12.53 -15.84 -7.16
C TRP A 399 -13.09 -16.51 -8.42
N ARG A 400 -14.25 -17.15 -8.29
CA ARG A 400 -14.90 -17.86 -9.40
C ARG A 400 -15.73 -16.90 -10.25
N ASP A 401 -16.53 -16.05 -9.61
CA ASP A 401 -17.39 -15.11 -10.31
C ASP A 401 -17.36 -13.73 -9.64
N PRO A 402 -16.49 -12.81 -10.13
CA PRO A 402 -16.42 -11.46 -9.62
C PRO A 402 -17.69 -10.64 -9.85
N SER A 403 -18.58 -11.02 -10.78
CA SER A 403 -19.81 -10.27 -11.05
C SER A 403 -20.77 -10.27 -9.86
N ARG A 404 -20.65 -11.29 -8.99
CA ARG A 404 -21.41 -11.43 -7.74
C ARG A 404 -21.22 -10.27 -6.77
N SER A 405 -20.11 -9.54 -6.89
CA SER A 405 -19.87 -8.30 -6.14
C SER A 405 -20.97 -7.24 -6.33
N ARG A 406 -21.70 -7.28 -7.44
CA ARG A 406 -22.75 -6.30 -7.78
C ARG A 406 -24.16 -6.89 -7.86
N THR A 407 -24.28 -8.22 -7.90
CA THR A 407 -25.56 -8.91 -8.07
C THR A 407 -26.02 -9.65 -6.81
N HIS A 408 -25.12 -9.87 -5.84
CA HIS A 408 -25.38 -10.61 -4.62
C HIS A 408 -25.06 -9.79 -3.36
N ILE A 409 -25.64 -10.22 -2.25
CA ILE A 409 -25.45 -9.65 -0.92
C ILE A 409 -25.31 -10.77 0.12
N VAL A 410 -24.47 -10.54 1.14
CA VAL A 410 -24.40 -11.43 2.30
C VAL A 410 -25.35 -10.92 3.38
N VAL A 411 -26.26 -11.76 3.85
CA VAL A 411 -27.22 -11.38 4.90
C VAL A 411 -26.86 -12.12 6.19
N LYS A 412 -26.83 -11.39 7.30
CA LYS A 412 -26.34 -11.85 8.61
C LYS A 412 -27.33 -11.52 9.73
N ILE A 413 -27.62 -12.49 10.58
CA ILE A 413 -28.35 -12.26 11.84
C ILE A 413 -27.35 -12.20 12.99
N VAL A 414 -27.47 -11.17 13.82
CA VAL A 414 -26.61 -10.94 14.99
C VAL A 414 -27.35 -11.03 16.31
N GLU A 415 -26.61 -11.44 17.34
CA GLU A 415 -27.05 -11.45 18.72
C GLU A 415 -26.01 -10.81 19.63
N HIS A 416 -26.48 -9.96 20.54
CA HIS A 416 -25.63 -9.24 21.50
C HIS A 416 -25.05 -10.17 22.55
N GLN A 417 -23.75 -10.03 22.82
CA GLN A 417 -23.02 -10.74 23.86
C GLN A 417 -22.61 -9.73 24.95
N PRO A 418 -23.43 -9.53 25.99
CA PRO A 418 -23.21 -8.44 26.97
C PRO A 418 -21.94 -8.61 27.80
N ASP A 419 -21.50 -9.86 28.01
CA ASP A 419 -20.36 -10.22 28.87
C ASP A 419 -19.03 -10.35 28.09
N ALA A 420 -19.08 -10.19 26.77
CA ALA A 420 -17.88 -10.20 25.94
C ALA A 420 -16.96 -9.03 26.32
N LYS A 421 -15.70 -9.35 26.61
CA LYS A 421 -14.66 -8.37 26.95
C LYS A 421 -14.03 -7.74 25.71
N ASP A 422 -13.89 -8.52 24.64
CA ASP A 422 -13.30 -8.07 23.39
C ASP A 422 -14.38 -7.45 22.49
N ALA A 423 -14.04 -6.33 21.84
CA ALA A 423 -14.96 -5.59 20.99
C ALA A 423 -15.40 -6.38 19.74
N TYR A 424 -14.60 -7.37 19.32
CA TYR A 424 -14.96 -8.27 18.23
C TYR A 424 -15.98 -9.33 18.65
N ASP A 425 -16.15 -9.59 19.95
CA ASP A 425 -17.06 -10.61 20.44
C ASP A 425 -18.34 -10.01 21.04
N HIS A 426 -18.49 -8.68 21.03
CA HIS A 426 -19.71 -7.99 21.52
C HIS A 426 -20.99 -8.44 20.82
N PHE A 427 -20.88 -8.97 19.59
CA PHE A 427 -21.97 -9.60 18.87
C PHE A 427 -21.45 -10.90 18.26
N ARG A 428 -22.32 -11.90 18.19
CA ARG A 428 -22.08 -13.12 17.42
C ARG A 428 -23.00 -13.15 16.21
N PHE A 429 -22.53 -13.74 15.12
CA PHE A 429 -23.36 -14.10 13.98
C PHE A 429 -24.05 -15.43 14.28
N THR A 430 -25.38 -15.44 14.32
CA THR A 430 -26.17 -16.67 14.55
C THR A 430 -26.58 -17.32 13.24
N HIS A 431 -26.82 -16.52 12.20
CA HIS A 431 -27.15 -16.99 10.86
C HIS A 431 -26.44 -16.16 9.80
N ALA A 432 -26.07 -16.79 8.69
CA ALA A 432 -25.51 -16.12 7.53
C ALA A 432 -25.85 -16.88 6.23
N GLY A 433 -26.12 -16.14 5.16
CA GLY A 433 -26.37 -16.69 3.83
C GLY A 433 -26.07 -15.69 2.71
N VAL A 434 -25.99 -16.17 1.48
CA VAL A 434 -25.73 -15.35 0.29
C VAL A 434 -26.96 -15.34 -0.58
N PHE A 435 -27.37 -14.18 -1.07
CA PHE A 435 -28.62 -14.05 -1.83
C PHE A 435 -28.42 -13.15 -3.04
N LYS A 436 -29.10 -13.46 -4.14
CA LYS A 436 -29.21 -12.53 -5.28
C LYS A 436 -30.09 -11.36 -4.85
N LEU A 437 -29.67 -10.15 -5.20
CA LEU A 437 -30.40 -8.93 -4.86
C LEU A 437 -31.84 -8.95 -5.38
N ASP A 438 -32.02 -9.38 -6.63
CA ASP A 438 -33.33 -9.45 -7.29
C ASP A 438 -34.31 -10.42 -6.60
N ASP A 439 -33.80 -11.38 -5.84
CA ASP A 439 -34.62 -12.37 -5.14
C ASP A 439 -35.09 -11.87 -3.78
N ILE A 440 -34.49 -10.83 -3.18
CA ILE A 440 -34.70 -10.47 -1.76
C ILE A 440 -34.97 -8.99 -1.47
N TRP A 441 -35.37 -8.19 -2.47
CA TRP A 441 -35.69 -6.77 -2.25
C TRP A 441 -36.71 -6.52 -1.12
N PRO A 442 -37.86 -7.24 -1.04
CA PRO A 442 -38.80 -7.07 0.05
C PRO A 442 -38.21 -7.33 1.43
N GLU A 443 -37.32 -8.32 1.56
CA GLU A 443 -36.65 -8.66 2.83
C GLU A 443 -35.65 -7.58 3.24
N ILE A 444 -34.90 -7.03 2.29
CA ILE A 444 -33.98 -5.91 2.54
C ILE A 444 -34.77 -4.69 3.03
N GLU A 445 -35.84 -4.33 2.34
CA GLU A 445 -36.67 -3.16 2.67
C GLU A 445 -37.37 -3.33 4.02
N ALA A 446 -37.90 -4.53 4.30
CA ALA A 446 -38.50 -4.86 5.58
C ALA A 446 -37.48 -4.81 6.73
N ALA A 447 -36.27 -5.34 6.52
CA ALA A 447 -35.22 -5.31 7.54
C ALA A 447 -34.77 -3.87 7.84
N LEU A 448 -34.70 -3.00 6.83
CA LEU A 448 -34.30 -1.60 6.98
C LEU A 448 -35.43 -0.67 7.43
N CYS A 449 -36.68 -1.16 7.47
CA CYS A 449 -37.88 -0.36 7.73
C CYS A 449 -38.01 0.83 6.77
N ILE A 450 -37.79 0.60 5.47
CA ILE A 450 -37.87 1.60 4.40
C ILE A 450 -39.02 1.31 3.44
N ASN A 451 -39.38 2.28 2.62
CA ASN A 451 -40.51 2.12 1.70
C ASN A 451 -40.15 1.21 0.52
N LYS A 452 -41.18 0.63 -0.10
CA LYS A 452 -41.02 -0.18 -1.31
C LYS A 452 -40.31 0.61 -2.41
N GLY A 453 -39.24 0.04 -2.96
CA GLY A 453 -38.37 0.63 -3.98
C GLY A 453 -37.17 1.41 -3.43
N GLU A 454 -37.19 1.83 -2.16
CA GLU A 454 -36.08 2.59 -1.57
C GLU A 454 -34.83 1.71 -1.37
N GLY A 455 -34.98 0.40 -1.15
CA GLY A 455 -33.84 -0.50 -0.98
C GLY A 455 -32.96 -0.58 -2.23
N LYS A 456 -33.60 -0.64 -3.40
CA LYS A 456 -32.91 -0.65 -4.70
C LYS A 456 -32.17 0.67 -4.96
N GLN A 457 -32.81 1.80 -4.63
CA GLN A 457 -32.17 3.11 -4.74
C GLN A 457 -30.98 3.25 -3.77
N TYR A 458 -31.10 2.78 -2.53
CA TYR A 458 -30.02 2.83 -1.55
C TYR A 458 -28.79 2.03 -2.01
N ILE A 459 -28.97 0.77 -2.45
CA ILE A 459 -27.85 -0.03 -2.96
C ILE A 459 -27.24 0.59 -4.23
N LYS A 460 -28.07 1.16 -5.11
CA LYS A 460 -27.58 1.89 -6.29
C LYS A 460 -26.65 3.05 -5.90
N GLU A 461 -27.07 3.90 -4.96
CA GLU A 461 -26.25 5.01 -4.47
C GLU A 461 -24.95 4.55 -3.81
N MET A 462 -24.96 3.41 -3.09
CA MET A 462 -23.76 2.81 -2.52
C MET A 462 -22.76 2.34 -3.59
N LEU A 463 -23.26 1.73 -4.67
CA LEU A 463 -22.43 1.31 -5.80
C LEU A 463 -21.89 2.52 -6.58
N GLU A 464 -22.70 3.57 -6.74
CA GLU A 464 -22.24 4.84 -7.32
C GLU A 464 -21.17 5.49 -6.43
N GLU A 465 -21.30 5.48 -5.11
CA GLU A 465 -20.23 5.94 -4.19
C GLU A 465 -18.93 5.16 -4.42
N PHE A 466 -19.05 3.84 -4.54
CA PHE A 466 -17.91 2.97 -4.74
C PHE A 466 -17.18 3.31 -6.04
N ASP A 467 -17.92 3.52 -7.13
CA ASP A 467 -17.38 3.80 -8.47
C ASP A 467 -16.85 5.22 -8.66
N HIS A 468 -17.35 6.20 -7.89
CA HIS A 468 -16.89 7.60 -7.97
C HIS A 468 -15.94 8.00 -6.83
N GLY A 469 -15.80 7.15 -5.81
CA GLY A 469 -14.91 7.37 -4.68
C GLY A 469 -13.49 6.85 -4.90
N PRO A 470 -12.68 6.76 -3.83
CA PRO A 470 -11.29 6.29 -3.92
C PRO A 470 -11.13 4.89 -4.51
N CYS A 471 -12.14 4.01 -4.34
CA CYS A 471 -12.11 2.67 -4.93
C CYS A 471 -12.31 2.73 -6.45
N GLY A 472 -13.23 3.55 -6.93
CA GLY A 472 -13.47 3.80 -8.34
C GLY A 472 -12.28 4.45 -9.04
N GLU A 473 -11.64 5.44 -8.41
CA GLU A 473 -10.38 6.00 -8.94
C GLU A 473 -9.28 4.93 -9.06
N ALA A 474 -9.16 4.04 -8.07
CA ALA A 474 -8.23 2.90 -8.16
C ALA A 474 -8.61 1.93 -9.30
N ASN A 475 -9.91 1.73 -9.55
CA ASN A 475 -10.39 0.86 -10.64
C ASN A 475 -10.04 1.39 -12.03
N LYS A 476 -9.87 2.71 -12.21
CA LYS A 476 -9.41 3.28 -13.49
C LYS A 476 -8.02 2.79 -13.89
N LEU A 477 -7.20 2.36 -12.92
CA LEU A 477 -5.87 1.79 -13.19
C LEU A 477 -5.94 0.34 -13.71
N GLY A 478 -7.05 -0.36 -13.48
CA GLY A 478 -7.23 -1.76 -13.86
C GLY A 478 -6.27 -2.74 -13.19
N GLY A 479 -6.20 -3.97 -13.70
CA GLY A 479 -5.25 -5.00 -13.27
C GLY A 479 -5.35 -5.36 -11.79
N GLU A 480 -4.23 -5.32 -11.07
CA GLU A 480 -4.15 -5.66 -9.64
C GLU A 480 -4.90 -4.67 -8.73
N HIS A 481 -5.09 -3.43 -9.21
CA HIS A 481 -5.79 -2.37 -8.49
C HIS A 481 -7.32 -2.49 -8.61
N GLN A 482 -7.83 -3.33 -9.52
CA GLN A 482 -9.25 -3.57 -9.68
C GLN A 482 -9.86 -4.01 -8.34
N ARG A 483 -10.90 -3.32 -7.89
CA ARG A 483 -11.64 -3.58 -6.66
C ARG A 483 -13.08 -3.98 -6.96
N TYR A 484 -13.58 -4.87 -6.13
CA TYR A 484 -14.94 -5.40 -6.17
C TYR A 484 -15.68 -4.99 -4.90
N PRO A 485 -16.89 -4.40 -5.01
CA PRO A 485 -17.70 -4.10 -3.84
C PRO A 485 -18.17 -5.39 -3.15
N ILE A 486 -18.37 -5.31 -1.84
CA ILE A 486 -18.92 -6.43 -1.06
C ILE A 486 -20.11 -5.87 -0.31
N LEU A 487 -21.32 -6.23 -0.71
CA LEU A 487 -22.55 -5.80 -0.03
C LEU A 487 -22.88 -6.77 1.10
N ASP A 488 -23.25 -6.22 2.26
CA ASP A 488 -23.79 -7.01 3.36
C ASP A 488 -24.90 -6.29 4.14
N LEU A 489 -25.84 -7.08 4.64
CA LEU A 489 -26.93 -6.63 5.50
C LEU A 489 -26.87 -7.38 6.82
N ALA A 490 -26.76 -6.66 7.93
CA ALA A 490 -26.73 -7.22 9.27
C ALA A 490 -27.86 -6.66 10.12
N PHE A 491 -28.63 -7.54 10.78
CA PHE A 491 -29.72 -7.16 11.67
C PHE A 491 -29.91 -8.19 12.79
N SER A 492 -30.72 -7.86 13.80
CA SER A 492 -31.09 -8.82 14.84
C SER A 492 -32.48 -9.38 14.59
N ALA A 493 -32.69 -10.66 14.94
CA ALA A 493 -34.00 -11.29 14.93
C ALA A 493 -35.02 -10.56 15.82
N ASN A 494 -34.54 -9.81 16.84
CA ASN A 494 -35.37 -8.84 17.56
C ASN A 494 -35.06 -7.42 17.08
N PRO A 495 -35.96 -6.77 16.31
CA PRO A 495 -35.77 -5.41 15.78
C PRO A 495 -35.55 -4.33 16.85
N LYS A 496 -35.91 -4.61 18.11
CA LYS A 496 -35.69 -3.67 19.23
C LYS A 496 -34.26 -3.73 19.77
N HIS A 497 -33.49 -4.78 19.46
CA HIS A 497 -32.16 -4.98 20.04
C HIS A 497 -31.09 -4.11 19.38
N VAL A 498 -31.06 -4.03 18.06
CA VAL A 498 -30.13 -3.20 17.29
C VAL A 498 -30.77 -2.69 16.01
N ASP A 499 -30.27 -1.58 15.48
CA ASP A 499 -30.68 -1.08 14.17
C ASP A 499 -30.13 -1.99 13.07
N SER A 500 -30.91 -2.30 12.04
CA SER A 500 -30.38 -2.94 10.83
C SER A 500 -29.28 -2.08 10.20
N TYR A 501 -28.33 -2.73 9.55
CA TYR A 501 -27.17 -2.08 8.96
C TYR A 501 -26.86 -2.69 7.59
N LEU A 502 -27.06 -1.88 6.56
CA LEU A 502 -26.62 -2.16 5.21
C LEU A 502 -25.24 -1.50 5.02
N SER A 503 -24.25 -2.28 4.61
CA SER A 503 -22.89 -1.81 4.37
C SER A 503 -22.33 -2.29 3.05
N TYR A 504 -21.27 -1.62 2.63
CA TYR A 504 -20.38 -2.15 1.61
C TYR A 504 -18.92 -2.05 2.03
N GLY A 505 -18.17 -3.11 1.71
CA GLY A 505 -16.72 -3.15 1.72
C GLY A 505 -16.14 -3.18 0.32
N ALA A 506 -14.83 -3.42 0.24
CA ALA A 506 -14.10 -3.59 -1.02
C ALA A 506 -13.04 -4.68 -0.87
N VAL A 507 -12.83 -5.48 -1.91
CA VAL A 507 -11.66 -6.37 -2.04
C VAL A 507 -10.98 -6.11 -3.37
N SER A 508 -9.64 -6.05 -3.39
CA SER A 508 -8.88 -5.88 -4.63
C SER A 508 -8.56 -7.21 -5.29
N ARG A 509 -8.32 -7.18 -6.61
CA ARG A 509 -7.87 -8.31 -7.41
C ARG A 509 -6.56 -8.86 -6.88
N ALA A 510 -5.61 -7.99 -6.52
CA ALA A 510 -4.37 -8.38 -5.84
C ALA A 510 -4.61 -9.24 -4.58
N ILE A 511 -5.63 -8.93 -3.77
CA ILE A 511 -5.94 -9.72 -2.57
C ILE A 511 -6.51 -11.08 -2.97
N LEU A 512 -7.44 -11.11 -3.94
CA LEU A 512 -8.03 -12.36 -4.43
C LEU A 512 -6.97 -13.29 -5.04
N ASP A 513 -6.02 -12.76 -5.83
CA ASP A 513 -4.98 -13.58 -6.46
C ASP A 513 -3.96 -14.13 -5.44
N ARG A 514 -3.76 -13.46 -4.30
CA ARG A 514 -2.81 -13.88 -3.25
C ARG A 514 -3.40 -14.84 -2.23
N MET A 515 -4.71 -14.80 -2.01
CA MET A 515 -5.38 -15.60 -0.99
C MET A 515 -6.19 -16.72 -1.64
N PRO A 516 -6.01 -18.00 -1.26
CA PRO A 516 -6.84 -19.07 -1.78
C PRO A 516 -8.29 -18.91 -1.28
N TYR A 517 -9.24 -19.33 -2.11
CA TYR A 517 -10.64 -19.42 -1.70
C TYR A 517 -10.81 -20.39 -0.52
N ASP A 518 -11.55 -19.96 0.51
CA ASP A 518 -11.87 -20.75 1.68
C ASP A 518 -13.37 -21.10 1.75
N PRO A 519 -13.77 -22.35 1.43
CA PRO A 519 -15.17 -22.78 1.54
C PRO A 519 -15.65 -22.87 3.00
N GLY A 520 -14.74 -22.86 3.97
CA GLY A 520 -15.03 -22.91 5.41
C GLY A 520 -15.30 -21.54 6.04
N TRP A 521 -15.52 -20.47 5.26
CA TRP A 521 -15.63 -19.09 5.74
C TRP A 521 -16.65 -18.89 6.86
N ARG A 522 -17.82 -19.57 6.84
CA ARG A 522 -18.82 -19.48 7.93
C ARG A 522 -18.22 -19.85 9.29
N LYS A 523 -17.37 -20.89 9.34
CA LYS A 523 -16.74 -21.36 10.58
C LYS A 523 -15.79 -20.35 11.20
N LYS A 524 -15.36 -19.35 10.42
CA LYS A 524 -14.42 -18.31 10.82
C LYS A 524 -15.10 -16.96 11.10
N MET A 525 -16.41 -16.85 10.91
CA MET A 525 -17.14 -15.60 11.11
C MET A 525 -17.13 -15.14 12.56
N ASN A 526 -17.30 -16.07 13.50
CA ASN A 526 -17.20 -15.82 14.93
C ASN A 526 -15.79 -16.21 15.40
N ARG A 527 -15.14 -15.32 16.16
CA ARG A 527 -13.82 -15.62 16.78
C ARG A 527 -13.93 -16.64 17.91
N SER A 528 -15.09 -16.67 18.56
CA SER A 528 -15.42 -17.55 19.67
C SER A 528 -16.87 -18.04 19.54
N GLY A 529 -17.14 -19.26 20.01
CA GLY A 529 -18.48 -19.87 19.96
C GLY A 529 -18.82 -20.57 18.65
N ASP A 530 -20.10 -20.90 18.48
CA ASP A 530 -20.60 -21.67 17.35
C ASP A 530 -20.54 -20.92 16.02
N SER A 531 -20.44 -21.67 14.93
CA SER A 531 -20.56 -21.13 13.58
C SER A 531 -22.01 -20.69 13.30
N PRO A 532 -22.23 -19.62 12.52
CA PRO A 532 -23.57 -19.24 12.11
C PRO A 532 -24.22 -20.35 11.27
N ALA A 533 -25.50 -20.61 11.54
CA ALA A 533 -26.32 -21.50 10.73
C ALA A 533 -26.66 -20.87 9.37
N PRO A 534 -27.06 -21.67 8.36
CA PRO A 534 -27.60 -21.13 7.12
C PRO A 534 -28.84 -20.27 7.37
N LEU A 535 -28.91 -19.10 6.73
CA LEU A 535 -30.08 -18.24 6.82
C LEU A 535 -31.19 -18.73 5.88
N VAL A 536 -32.42 -18.82 6.39
CA VAL A 536 -33.61 -19.14 5.61
C VAL A 536 -34.66 -18.07 5.83
N PHE A 537 -35.19 -17.50 4.74
CA PHE A 537 -36.28 -16.54 4.80
C PHE A 537 -37.64 -17.23 4.87
N LEU A 538 -38.62 -16.56 5.49
CA LEU A 538 -39.99 -17.06 5.58
C LEU A 538 -40.70 -17.10 4.21
N ARG A 539 -40.37 -16.18 3.31
CA ARG A 539 -40.91 -16.16 1.94
C ARG A 539 -40.35 -17.35 1.17
N LYS A 540 -41.25 -18.22 0.69
CA LYS A 540 -40.89 -19.39 -0.12
C LYS A 540 -40.23 -18.96 -1.43
N GLY A 541 -39.32 -19.79 -1.93
CA GLY A 541 -38.63 -19.59 -3.21
C GLY A 541 -37.31 -18.80 -3.11
N ILE A 542 -36.95 -18.30 -1.93
CA ILE A 542 -35.62 -17.71 -1.71
C ILE A 542 -34.65 -18.82 -1.30
N THR A 543 -33.56 -18.96 -2.04
CA THR A 543 -32.51 -19.96 -1.79
C THR A 543 -31.18 -19.30 -1.47
N ASP A 544 -30.40 -19.88 -0.56
CA ASP A 544 -29.01 -19.48 -0.35
C ASP A 544 -28.22 -19.77 -1.65
N ALA A 545 -27.74 -18.71 -2.28
CA ALA A 545 -27.07 -18.71 -3.56
C ALA A 545 -25.55 -18.88 -3.43
N GLU A 546 -25.00 -19.24 -2.25
CA GLU A 546 -23.55 -19.40 -2.05
C GLU A 546 -22.88 -20.23 -3.16
N TYR A 547 -23.50 -21.35 -3.54
CA TYR A 547 -23.00 -22.30 -4.54
C TYR A 547 -23.75 -22.26 -5.88
N ILE A 548 -24.60 -21.25 -6.10
CA ILE A 548 -25.38 -21.08 -7.33
C ILE A 548 -24.70 -19.96 -8.15
N PHE A 549 -24.10 -20.33 -9.29
CA PHE A 549 -23.33 -19.43 -10.17
C PHE A 549 -24.10 -19.15 -11.46
#